data_AF-A0A1G0GXP0-F1
#
_entry.id   AF-A0A1G0GXP0-F1
#
_cell.length_a   1.000
_cell.length_b   1.000
_cell.length_c   1.000
_cell.angle_alpha   90.00
_cell.angle_beta   90.00
_cell.angle_gamma   90.00
#
_symmetry.space_group_name_H-M   'P 1'
#
loop_
_entity.id
_entity.type
_entity.pdbx_description
1 polymer ?
#
loop_
_entity_poly.entity_id
_entity_poly.type
_entity_poly.pdbx_seq_one_letter_code
_entity_poly.pdbx_strand_id
1 'polypeptide(L)'
;MTFVVVLIALLIERFFDWSHLRYWRGYLTYQNKLQKLMPHLSPYLILLFSAIPWLILVALIHWMIQGWLYGFLKLLFDIIILLYCFGPRNLWADAFLCIQAFTQTDAVFAEEKLKNSFNIIESKNVHQQLLHKIFIGANNRIFAVLIWFTILGPVGAVLYRVIALTSVDSLRDKVAPDLSQSAFLVAMILDWIPVRLFTFLFALGGAFVQV
;
A
#
# COMPACT_ATOMS: atom_id res chain seq x y z
N MET A 1 -18.13 -5.86 -12.55
CA MET A 1 -17.98 -6.27 -11.14
C MET A 1 -16.82 -5.57 -10.44
N THR A 2 -15.64 -5.45 -11.07
CA THR A 2 -14.46 -4.79 -10.49
C THR A 2 -14.72 -3.35 -10.02
N PHE A 3 -15.44 -2.53 -10.81
CA PHE A 3 -15.82 -1.18 -10.40
C PHE A 3 -16.64 -1.16 -9.09
N VAL A 4 -17.63 -2.05 -8.97
CA VAL A 4 -18.48 -2.17 -7.77
C VAL A 4 -17.65 -2.61 -6.57
N VAL A 5 -16.74 -3.57 -6.74
CA VAL A 5 -15.80 -4.00 -5.71
C VAL A 5 -14.94 -2.84 -5.23
N VAL A 6 -14.33 -2.08 -6.15
CA VAL A 6 -13.48 -0.94 -5.84
C VAL A 6 -14.27 0.15 -5.11
N LEU A 7 -15.47 0.46 -5.60
CA LEU A 7 -16.34 1.47 -4.99
C LEU A 7 -16.73 1.09 -3.55
N ILE A 8 -17.16 -0.16 -3.33
CA ILE A 8 -17.53 -0.65 -1.99
C ILE A 8 -16.29 -0.68 -1.08
N ALA A 9 -15.15 -1.17 -1.57
CA ALA A 9 -13.92 -1.21 -0.77
C ALA A 9 -13.46 0.21 -0.36
N LEU A 10 -13.51 1.17 -1.27
CA LEU A 10 -13.19 2.57 -0.94
C LEU A 10 -14.19 3.19 0.03
N LEU A 11 -15.47 2.86 -0.09
CA LEU A 11 -16.50 3.31 0.83
C LEU A 11 -16.24 2.75 2.23
N ILE A 12 -15.96 1.45 2.36
CA ILE A 12 -15.64 0.82 3.65
C ILE A 12 -14.38 1.45 4.25
N GLU A 13 -13.31 1.62 3.47
CA GLU A 13 -12.05 2.23 3.93
C GLU A 13 -12.27 3.67 4.45
N ARG A 14 -13.21 4.40 3.86
CA ARG A 14 -13.55 5.77 4.30
C ARG A 14 -14.22 5.80 5.68
N PHE A 15 -15.01 4.78 6.03
CA PHE A 15 -15.78 4.77 7.29
C PHE A 15 -15.17 3.89 8.39
N PHE A 16 -14.34 2.90 8.06
CA PHE A 16 -13.81 1.92 9.01
C PHE A 16 -12.28 1.98 9.12
N ASP A 17 -11.79 2.24 10.33
CA ASP A 17 -10.36 2.25 10.64
C ASP A 17 -9.83 0.84 10.99
N TRP A 18 -9.53 0.02 9.97
CA TRP A 18 -8.94 -1.32 10.15
C TRP A 18 -7.40 -1.34 10.12
N SER A 19 -6.77 -0.23 10.48
CA SER A 19 -5.31 -0.06 10.48
C SER A 19 -4.56 -1.16 11.27
N HIS A 20 -5.12 -1.60 12.40
CA HIS A 20 -4.49 -2.58 13.30
C HIS A 20 -4.49 -4.03 12.78
N LEU A 21 -5.49 -4.44 12.00
CA LEU A 21 -5.61 -5.79 11.44
C LEU A 21 -4.74 -6.00 10.19
N ARG A 22 -4.25 -4.91 9.58
CA ARG A 22 -3.53 -4.92 8.29
C ARG A 22 -2.01 -5.04 8.43
N TYR A 23 -1.52 -5.39 9.62
CA TYR A 23 -0.13 -5.74 9.84
C TYR A 23 0.10 -7.21 9.47
N TRP A 24 0.71 -7.44 8.30
CA TRP A 24 1.09 -8.76 7.78
C TRP A 24 2.27 -9.37 8.57
N ARG A 25 2.16 -9.47 9.89
CA ARG A 25 3.20 -10.00 10.80
C ARG A 25 3.59 -11.43 10.44
N GLY A 26 2.62 -12.23 10.00
CA GLY A 26 2.84 -13.61 9.56
C GLY A 26 3.77 -13.70 8.35
N TYR A 27 3.56 -12.83 7.34
CA TYR A 27 4.39 -12.77 6.15
C TYR A 27 5.83 -12.34 6.48
N LEU A 28 6.02 -11.30 7.28
CA LEU A 28 7.35 -10.84 7.69
C LEU A 28 8.11 -11.92 8.46
N THR A 29 7.42 -12.62 9.36
CA THR A 29 8.01 -13.75 10.11
C THR A 29 8.42 -14.88 9.18
N TYR A 30 7.58 -15.20 8.18
CA TYR A 30 7.88 -16.21 7.18
C TYR A 30 9.07 -15.82 6.31
N GLN A 31 9.12 -14.58 5.84
CA GLN A 31 10.23 -14.03 5.04
C GLN A 31 11.57 -14.13 5.80
N ASN A 32 11.56 -13.78 7.09
CA ASN A 32 12.74 -13.90 7.95
C ASN A 32 13.17 -15.34 8.18
N LYS A 33 12.21 -16.25 8.37
CA LYS A 33 12.52 -17.69 8.47
C LYS A 33 13.14 -18.19 7.16
N LEU A 34 12.59 -17.79 6.02
CA LEU A 34 13.07 -18.22 4.70
C LEU A 34 14.50 -17.75 4.44
N GLN A 35 14.81 -16.50 4.81
CA GLN A 35 16.15 -15.96 4.72
C GLN A 35 17.14 -16.70 5.63
N LYS A 36 16.75 -17.01 6.87
CA LYS A 36 17.58 -17.79 7.80
C LYS A 36 17.83 -19.21 7.31
N LEU A 37 16.85 -19.81 6.63
CA LEU A 37 16.95 -21.17 6.10
C LEU A 37 17.83 -21.23 4.84
N MET A 38 17.84 -20.18 4.04
CA MET A 38 18.56 -20.13 2.76
C MET A 38 19.35 -18.81 2.58
N PRO A 39 20.43 -18.60 3.35
CA PRO A 39 21.19 -17.35 3.34
C PRO A 39 21.98 -17.11 2.04
N HIS A 40 22.22 -18.15 1.24
CA HIS A 40 23.03 -18.08 0.01
C HIS A 40 22.23 -17.69 -1.25
N LEU A 41 20.90 -17.62 -1.16
CA LEU A 41 20.07 -17.22 -2.31
C LEU A 41 20.14 -15.72 -2.54
N SER A 42 19.99 -15.31 -3.80
CA SER A 42 19.91 -13.88 -4.12
C SER A 42 18.66 -13.26 -3.46
N PRO A 43 18.73 -12.00 -2.99
CA PRO A 43 17.58 -11.37 -2.34
C PRO A 43 16.32 -11.32 -3.22
N TYR A 44 16.49 -11.20 -4.54
CA TYR A 44 15.39 -11.26 -5.51
C TYR A 44 14.67 -12.62 -5.51
N LEU A 45 15.42 -13.73 -5.41
CA LEU A 45 14.82 -15.06 -5.35
C LEU A 45 14.09 -15.31 -4.02
N ILE A 46 14.64 -14.80 -2.91
CA ILE A 46 13.97 -14.87 -1.61
C ILE A 46 12.65 -14.09 -1.64
N LEU A 47 12.65 -12.90 -2.23
CA LEU A 47 11.44 -12.11 -2.41
C LEU A 47 10.41 -12.86 -3.25
N LEU A 48 10.82 -13.37 -4.41
CA LEU A 48 9.97 -14.12 -5.32
C LEU A 48 9.38 -15.37 -4.63
N PHE A 49 10.22 -16.18 -4.00
CA PHE A 49 9.79 -17.41 -3.32
C PHE A 49 8.89 -17.12 -2.11
N SER A 50 9.06 -15.97 -1.45
CA SER A 50 8.17 -15.54 -0.37
C SER A 50 6.79 -15.10 -0.87
N ALA A 51 6.73 -14.50 -2.07
CA ALA A 51 5.48 -13.99 -2.65
C ALA A 51 4.65 -15.09 -3.33
N ILE A 52 5.31 -16.04 -4.00
CA ILE A 52 4.65 -17.12 -4.77
C ILE A 52 3.58 -17.88 -3.98
N PRO A 53 3.82 -18.36 -2.75
CA PRO A 53 2.82 -19.13 -2.00
C PRO A 53 1.51 -18.36 -1.79
N TRP A 54 1.61 -17.06 -1.48
CA TRP A 54 0.44 -16.19 -1.28
C TRP A 54 -0.30 -15.93 -2.58
N LEU A 55 0.43 -15.71 -3.68
CA LEU A 55 -0.15 -15.50 -5.00
C LEU A 55 -0.88 -16.75 -5.49
N ILE A 56 -0.29 -17.93 -5.32
CA ILE A 56 -0.90 -19.22 -5.69
C ILE A 56 -2.17 -19.45 -4.86
N LEU A 57 -2.10 -19.24 -3.54
CA LEU A 57 -3.25 -19.43 -2.66
C LEU A 57 -4.42 -18.54 -3.07
N VAL A 58 -4.16 -17.26 -3.32
CA VAL A 58 -5.18 -16.29 -3.74
C VAL A 58 -5.73 -16.65 -5.13
N ALA A 59 -4.86 -17.03 -6.07
CA ALA A 59 -5.28 -17.43 -7.41
C ALA A 59 -6.14 -18.70 -7.39
N LEU A 60 -5.77 -19.68 -6.57
CA LEU A 60 -6.48 -20.95 -6.44
C LEU A 60 -7.86 -20.76 -5.81
N ILE A 61 -7.96 -19.97 -4.73
CA ILE A 61 -9.24 -19.63 -4.12
C ILE A 61 -10.10 -18.83 -5.11
N HIS A 62 -9.52 -17.83 -5.78
CA HIS A 62 -10.23 -17.05 -6.78
C HIS A 62 -10.77 -17.93 -7.91
N TRP A 63 -9.97 -18.88 -8.43
CA TRP A 63 -10.40 -19.83 -9.46
C TRP A 63 -11.52 -20.77 -8.98
N MET A 64 -11.41 -21.31 -7.76
CA MET A 64 -12.40 -22.23 -7.20
C MET A 64 -13.76 -21.55 -6.98
N ILE A 65 -13.78 -20.25 -6.66
CA ILE A 65 -15.00 -19.49 -6.38
C ILE A 65 -15.70 -19.00 -7.67
N GLN A 66 -15.05 -19.05 -8.84
CA GLN A 66 -15.62 -18.52 -10.09
C GLN A 66 -16.97 -19.13 -10.47
N GLY A 67 -17.25 -20.38 -10.09
CA GLY A 67 -18.49 -21.09 -10.43
C GLY A 67 -19.60 -21.00 -9.37
N TRP A 68 -19.37 -20.42 -8.20
CA TRP A 68 -20.33 -20.46 -7.08
C TRP A 68 -21.22 -19.21 -7.00
N LEU A 69 -22.51 -19.43 -6.71
CA LEU A 69 -23.53 -18.39 -6.41
C LEU A 69 -23.52 -17.21 -7.40
N TYR A 70 -23.53 -17.49 -8.71
CA TYR A 70 -23.55 -16.46 -9.78
C TYR A 70 -22.44 -15.37 -9.65
N GLY A 71 -21.35 -15.66 -8.95
CA GLY A 71 -20.24 -14.72 -8.74
C GLY A 71 -20.37 -13.79 -7.52
N PHE A 72 -21.38 -13.96 -6.66
CA PHE A 72 -21.51 -13.16 -5.42
C PHE A 72 -20.36 -13.41 -4.44
N LEU A 73 -19.98 -14.68 -4.22
CA LEU A 73 -18.85 -15.02 -3.36
C LEU A 73 -17.53 -14.48 -3.89
N LYS A 74 -17.36 -14.46 -5.22
CA LYS A 74 -16.20 -13.85 -5.87
C LYS A 74 -16.12 -12.36 -5.53
N LEU A 75 -17.24 -11.65 -5.63
CA LEU A 75 -17.33 -10.23 -5.29
C LEU A 75 -16.93 -9.99 -3.82
N LEU A 76 -17.47 -10.78 -2.88
CA LEU A 76 -17.13 -10.63 -1.46
C LEU A 76 -15.64 -10.91 -1.21
N PHE A 77 -15.09 -11.95 -1.82
CA PHE A 77 -13.68 -12.30 -1.72
C PHE A 77 -12.77 -11.19 -2.27
N ASP A 78 -13.10 -10.65 -3.43
CA ASP A 78 -12.37 -9.56 -4.06
C ASP A 78 -12.37 -8.30 -3.17
N ILE A 79 -13.51 -7.96 -2.56
CA ILE A 79 -13.62 -6.85 -1.59
C ILE A 79 -12.72 -7.09 -0.39
N ILE A 80 -12.78 -8.29 0.21
CA ILE A 80 -11.99 -8.62 1.40
C ILE A 80 -10.50 -8.53 1.09
N ILE A 81 -10.05 -9.09 -0.04
CA ILE A 81 -8.64 -9.02 -0.44
C ILE A 81 -8.22 -7.58 -0.69
N LEU A 82 -9.03 -6.79 -1.40
CA LEU A 82 -8.69 -5.41 -1.71
C LEU A 82 -8.54 -4.57 -0.43
N LEU A 83 -9.47 -4.72 0.51
CA LEU A 83 -9.42 -4.07 1.82
C LEU A 83 -8.20 -4.51 2.65
N TYR A 84 -7.86 -5.80 2.59
CA TYR A 84 -6.70 -6.33 3.28
C TYR A 84 -5.36 -5.88 2.64
N CYS A 85 -5.39 -5.57 1.35
CA CYS A 85 -4.24 -5.03 0.61
C CYS A 85 -4.05 -3.53 0.79
N PHE A 86 -5.05 -2.80 1.28
CA PHE A 86 -4.88 -1.39 1.62
C PHE A 86 -3.87 -1.20 2.76
N GLY A 87 -3.13 -0.09 2.70
CA GLY A 87 -2.05 0.23 3.64
C GLY A 87 -2.46 0.19 5.12
N PRO A 88 -1.51 -0.01 6.06
CA PRO A 88 -1.82 -0.15 7.49
C PRO A 88 -2.12 1.20 8.16
N ARG A 89 -1.95 2.32 7.45
CA ARG A 89 -2.18 3.67 7.96
C ARG A 89 -3.26 4.32 7.12
N ASN A 90 -4.26 4.86 7.81
CA ASN A 90 -5.37 5.55 7.19
C ASN A 90 -4.89 6.87 6.58
N LEU A 91 -4.95 6.95 5.25
CA LEU A 91 -4.57 8.14 4.50
C LEU A 91 -5.47 9.33 4.80
N TRP A 92 -6.74 9.09 5.12
CA TRP A 92 -7.68 10.16 5.46
C TRP A 92 -7.30 10.81 6.78
N ALA A 93 -6.90 10.01 7.77
CA ALA A 93 -6.40 10.53 9.04
C ALA A 93 -5.11 11.34 8.83
N ASP A 94 -4.16 10.82 8.03
CA ASP A 94 -2.92 11.54 7.70
C ASP A 94 -3.20 12.86 6.95
N ALA A 95 -4.14 12.86 5.99
CA ALA A 95 -4.52 14.05 5.23
C ALA A 95 -5.25 15.10 6.11
N PHE A 96 -6.16 14.66 6.98
CA PHE A 96 -6.89 15.54 7.89
C PHE A 96 -5.95 16.23 8.88
N LEU A 97 -5.00 15.48 9.45
CA LEU A 97 -3.98 16.05 10.33
C LEU A 97 -3.16 17.14 9.62
N CYS A 98 -2.89 16.98 8.32
CA CYS A 98 -2.16 17.97 7.54
C CYS A 98 -3.01 19.22 7.28
N ILE A 99 -4.27 19.05 6.86
CA ILE A 99 -5.19 20.19 6.68
C ILE A 99 -5.33 20.97 7.99
N GLN A 100 -5.48 20.27 9.12
CA GLN A 100 -5.55 20.89 10.43
C GLN A 100 -4.25 21.64 10.80
N ALA A 101 -3.08 21.03 10.54
CA ALA A 101 -1.79 21.68 10.73
C ALA A 101 -1.64 22.97 9.93
N PHE A 102 -2.27 23.05 8.75
CA PHE A 102 -2.24 24.25 7.90
C PHE A 102 -3.30 25.29 8.24
N THR A 103 -4.36 24.93 8.98
CA THR A 103 -5.51 25.81 9.22
C THR A 103 -5.53 26.40 10.65
N GLN A 104 -4.87 25.77 11.63
CA GLN A 104 -4.91 26.21 13.04
C GLN A 104 -3.58 26.81 13.54
N THR A 105 -3.69 27.73 14.50
CA THR A 105 -2.58 28.42 15.20
C THR A 105 -1.66 27.48 16.00
N ASP A 106 -2.11 26.26 16.31
CA ASP A 106 -1.30 25.17 16.91
C ASP A 106 -0.50 24.36 15.87
N ALA A 107 -0.06 25.03 14.79
CA ALA A 107 0.71 24.43 13.71
C ALA A 107 1.95 23.67 14.22
N VAL A 108 2.57 24.14 15.31
CA VAL A 108 3.79 23.55 15.90
C VAL A 108 3.53 22.12 16.44
N PHE A 109 2.41 21.89 17.13
CA PHE A 109 2.10 20.58 17.71
C PHE A 109 1.67 19.56 16.64
N ALA A 110 0.92 20.02 15.64
CA ALA A 110 0.53 19.18 14.51
C ALA A 110 1.74 18.83 13.63
N GLU A 111 2.66 19.79 13.42
CA GLU A 111 3.90 19.58 12.68
C GLU A 111 4.83 18.58 13.39
N GLU A 112 4.95 18.64 14.72
CA GLU A 112 5.75 17.69 15.49
C GLU A 112 5.18 16.26 15.45
N LYS A 113 3.85 16.13 15.59
CA LYS A 113 3.16 14.84 15.47
C LYS A 113 3.29 14.24 14.06
N LEU A 114 3.33 15.09 13.03
CA LEU A 114 3.56 14.71 11.65
C LEU A 114 5.03 14.38 11.37
N LYS A 115 5.99 15.13 11.94
CA LYS A 115 7.43 14.83 11.87
C LYS A 115 7.74 13.46 12.44
N ASN A 116 7.20 13.14 13.61
CA ASN A 116 7.32 11.82 14.23
C ASN A 116 6.62 10.73 13.42
N SER A 117 5.44 11.04 12.87
CA SER A 117 4.69 10.11 12.03
C SER A 117 5.39 9.77 10.72
N PHE A 118 6.03 10.74 10.08
CA PHE A 118 6.62 10.60 8.76
C PHE A 118 8.15 10.50 8.80
N ASN A 119 8.79 10.43 9.97
CA ASN A 119 10.24 10.51 10.15
C ASN A 119 10.86 11.67 9.35
N ILE A 120 10.33 12.88 9.50
CA ILE A 120 10.88 14.08 8.85
C ILE A 120 11.92 14.67 9.80
N ILE A 121 13.19 14.50 9.46
CA ILE A 121 14.33 15.09 10.16
C ILE A 121 14.39 16.56 9.69
N GLU A 122 14.29 17.48 10.64
CA GLU A 122 14.20 18.93 10.53
C GLU A 122 14.68 19.54 9.19
N SER A 123 13.82 20.27 8.49
CA SER A 123 14.23 21.09 7.34
C SER A 123 13.41 22.38 7.23
N LYS A 124 13.99 23.40 6.59
CA LYS A 124 13.32 24.66 6.24
C LYS A 124 12.05 24.51 5.38
N ASN A 125 11.84 23.34 4.75
CA ASN A 125 10.74 23.09 3.82
C ASN A 125 9.86 21.89 4.26
N VAL A 126 9.47 21.86 5.54
CA VAL A 126 8.63 20.77 6.11
C VAL A 126 7.34 20.58 5.29
N HIS A 127 6.74 21.67 4.82
CA HIS A 127 5.51 21.64 4.03
C HIS A 127 5.63 20.81 2.75
N GLN A 128 6.65 21.08 1.92
CA GLN A 128 6.85 20.37 0.65
C GLN A 128 7.17 18.89 0.88
N GLN A 129 7.99 18.57 1.89
CA GLN A 129 8.33 17.19 2.20
C GLN A 129 7.13 16.39 2.72
N LEU A 130 6.28 17.02 3.53
CA LEU A 130 5.07 16.41 4.06
C LEU A 130 4.09 16.09 2.93
N LEU A 131 3.80 17.04 2.05
CA LEU A 131 2.96 16.81 0.87
C LEU A 131 3.51 15.68 0.00
N HIS A 132 4.82 15.68 -0.25
CA HIS A 132 5.47 14.64 -1.04
C HIS A 132 5.33 13.25 -0.40
N LYS A 133 5.56 13.13 0.91
CA LYS A 133 5.40 11.86 1.65
C LYS A 133 3.96 11.37 1.70
N ILE A 134 2.98 12.27 1.80
CA ILE A 134 1.56 11.91 1.72
C ILE A 134 1.20 11.45 0.32
N PHE A 135 1.70 12.12 -0.72
CA PHE A 135 1.41 11.77 -2.10
C PHE A 135 1.98 10.39 -2.45
N ILE A 136 3.23 10.12 -2.09
CA ILE A 136 3.84 8.79 -2.22
C ILE A 136 3.09 7.77 -1.37
N GLY A 137 2.74 8.12 -0.13
CA GLY A 137 1.94 7.26 0.75
C GLY A 137 0.58 6.92 0.15
N ALA A 138 -0.09 7.88 -0.47
CA ALA A 138 -1.38 7.71 -1.11
C ALA A 138 -1.28 6.79 -2.33
N ASN A 139 -0.26 7.02 -3.17
CA ASN A 139 0.04 6.15 -4.29
C ASN A 139 0.27 4.72 -3.83
N ASN A 140 1.18 4.51 -2.88
CA ASN A 140 1.64 3.17 -2.51
C ASN A 140 0.65 2.41 -1.62
N ARG A 141 -0.31 3.08 -0.97
CA ARG A 141 -1.28 2.40 -0.08
C ARG A 141 -2.62 2.12 -0.73
N ILE A 142 -3.05 2.96 -1.68
CA ILE A 142 -4.36 2.81 -2.34
C ILE A 142 -4.17 2.74 -3.84
N PHE A 143 -3.58 3.76 -4.46
CA PHE A 143 -3.69 3.93 -5.92
C PHE A 143 -2.99 2.82 -6.73
N ALA A 144 -1.76 2.46 -6.34
CA ALA A 144 -1.02 1.38 -6.98
C ALA A 144 -1.71 0.03 -6.76
N VAL A 145 -2.24 -0.23 -5.56
CA VAL A 145 -3.04 -1.43 -5.26
C VAL A 145 -4.27 -1.50 -6.17
N LEU A 146 -4.99 -0.39 -6.36
CA LEU A 146 -6.17 -0.33 -7.23
C LEU A 146 -5.83 -0.59 -8.71
N ILE A 147 -4.72 -0.06 -9.21
CA ILE A 147 -4.29 -0.28 -10.59
C ILE A 147 -3.93 -1.74 -10.82
N TRP A 148 -3.07 -2.30 -9.96
CA TRP A 148 -2.68 -3.70 -10.07
C TRP A 148 -3.86 -4.65 -9.84
N PHE A 149 -4.82 -4.26 -8.98
CA PHE A 149 -6.09 -4.96 -8.83
C PHE A 149 -6.95 -4.91 -10.10
N THR A 150 -6.99 -3.77 -10.78
CA THR A 150 -7.80 -3.62 -12.00
C THR A 150 -7.23 -4.43 -13.16
N ILE A 151 -5.89 -4.55 -13.25
CA ILE A 151 -5.19 -5.27 -14.33
C ILE A 151 -5.19 -6.78 -14.06
N LEU A 152 -4.80 -7.22 -12.85
CA LEU A 152 -4.56 -8.64 -12.52
C LEU A 152 -5.57 -9.21 -11.50
N GLY A 153 -6.55 -8.43 -11.06
CA GLY A 153 -7.51 -8.83 -10.03
C GLY A 153 -6.89 -8.94 -8.62
N PRO A 154 -7.43 -9.78 -7.74
CA PRO A 154 -6.96 -9.90 -6.35
C PRO A 154 -5.49 -10.32 -6.25
N VAL A 155 -4.98 -11.06 -7.25
CA VAL A 155 -3.58 -11.49 -7.32
C VAL A 155 -2.65 -10.28 -7.45
N GLY A 156 -3.01 -9.29 -8.28
CA GLY A 156 -2.22 -8.08 -8.46
C GLY A 156 -2.15 -7.21 -7.22
N ALA A 157 -3.27 -7.09 -6.49
CA ALA A 157 -3.32 -6.35 -5.23
C ALA A 157 -2.34 -6.95 -4.21
N VAL A 158 -2.36 -8.27 -4.07
CA VAL A 158 -1.49 -9.00 -3.13
C VAL A 158 -0.03 -8.92 -3.55
N LEU A 159 0.26 -9.08 -4.84
CA LEU A 159 1.61 -8.97 -5.39
C LEU A 159 2.25 -7.63 -5.03
N TYR A 160 1.56 -6.55 -5.36
CA TYR A 160 2.04 -5.20 -5.07
C TYR A 160 2.20 -5.00 -3.56
N ARG A 161 1.23 -5.46 -2.77
CA ARG A 161 1.24 -5.29 -1.31
C ARG A 161 2.42 -5.99 -0.64
N VAL A 162 2.71 -7.22 -1.05
CA VAL A 162 3.83 -8.00 -0.52
C VAL A 162 5.16 -7.30 -0.78
N ILE A 163 5.37 -6.83 -2.01
CA ILE A 163 6.57 -6.08 -2.39
C ILE A 163 6.68 -4.78 -1.59
N ALA A 164 5.58 -4.01 -1.51
CA ALA A 164 5.53 -2.75 -0.78
C ALA A 164 5.75 -2.93 0.73
N LEU A 165 5.35 -4.05 1.32
CA LEU A 165 5.59 -4.33 2.74
C LEU A 165 7.06 -4.63 3.04
N THR A 166 7.75 -5.33 2.14
CA THR A 166 9.19 -5.60 2.28
C THR A 166 10.04 -4.36 2.00
N SER A 167 9.56 -3.42 1.19
CA SER A 167 10.29 -2.18 0.87
C SER A 167 10.18 -1.08 1.93
N VAL A 168 9.25 -1.17 2.88
CA VAL A 168 8.99 -0.07 3.84
C VAL A 168 9.99 -0.06 5.00
N ASP A 169 10.69 1.08 5.15
CA ASP A 169 11.73 1.33 6.14
C ASP A 169 11.32 1.08 7.61
N SER A 170 10.06 1.27 7.98
CA SER A 170 9.61 1.06 9.37
C SER A 170 9.60 -0.41 9.80
N LEU A 171 9.78 -1.35 8.87
CA LEU A 171 9.87 -2.79 9.13
C LEU A 171 11.30 -3.32 8.93
N ARG A 172 12.25 -2.43 8.65
CA ARG A 172 13.66 -2.73 8.35
C ARG A 172 14.41 -3.33 9.54
N ASP A 173 13.99 -3.06 10.77
CA ASP A 173 14.52 -3.74 11.97
C ASP A 173 14.21 -5.24 11.99
N LYS A 174 13.21 -5.67 11.22
CA LYS A 174 12.79 -7.07 11.15
C LYS A 174 13.27 -7.77 9.90
N VAL A 175 13.62 -7.07 8.82
CA VAL A 175 13.97 -7.67 7.53
C VAL A 175 15.40 -7.29 7.17
N ALA A 176 16.19 -8.24 6.67
CA ALA A 176 17.58 -7.93 6.32
C ALA A 176 17.71 -6.79 5.30
N PRO A 177 18.75 -5.96 5.43
CA PRO A 177 18.91 -4.74 4.65
C PRO A 177 18.94 -5.02 3.13
N ASP A 178 19.64 -6.06 2.70
CA ASP A 178 19.77 -6.41 1.27
C ASP A 178 18.43 -6.76 0.63
N LEU A 179 17.56 -7.47 1.37
CA LEU A 179 16.23 -7.86 0.91
C LEU A 179 15.30 -6.65 0.81
N SER A 180 15.36 -5.75 1.78
CA SER A 180 14.59 -4.50 1.76
C SER A 180 14.96 -3.61 0.57
N GLN A 181 16.25 -3.56 0.22
CA GLN A 181 16.73 -2.77 -0.92
C GLN A 181 16.28 -3.37 -2.25
N SER A 182 16.36 -4.69 -2.42
CA SER A 182 15.84 -5.35 -3.62
C SER A 182 14.33 -5.17 -3.75
N ALA A 183 13.58 -5.27 -2.64
CA ALA A 183 12.14 -5.00 -2.65
C ALA A 183 11.82 -3.56 -3.05
N PHE A 184 12.61 -2.59 -2.57
CA PHE A 184 12.46 -1.19 -2.94
C PHE A 184 12.67 -0.96 -4.44
N LEU A 185 13.70 -1.55 -5.04
CA LEU A 185 13.94 -1.44 -6.48
C LEU A 185 12.78 -2.03 -7.29
N VAL A 186 12.28 -3.20 -6.89
CA VAL A 186 11.13 -3.83 -7.54
C VAL A 186 9.86 -2.98 -7.35
N ALA A 187 9.61 -2.45 -6.16
CA ALA A 187 8.50 -1.55 -5.87
C ALA A 187 8.54 -0.32 -6.78
N MET A 188 9.71 0.30 -6.96
CA MET A 188 9.87 1.45 -7.86
C MET A 188 9.51 1.12 -9.31
N ILE A 189 9.87 -0.08 -9.80
CA ILE A 189 9.49 -0.51 -11.15
C ILE A 189 7.97 -0.67 -11.24
N LEU A 190 7.34 -1.27 -10.23
CA LEU A 190 5.88 -1.44 -10.19
C LEU A 190 5.12 -0.11 -10.02
N ASP A 191 5.72 0.87 -9.34
CA ASP A 191 5.17 2.21 -9.12
C ASP A 191 5.24 3.10 -10.37
N TRP A 192 5.99 2.71 -11.40
CA TRP A 192 6.17 3.51 -12.61
C TRP A 192 4.85 3.85 -13.31
N ILE A 193 3.94 2.87 -13.48
CA ILE A 193 2.63 3.10 -14.11
C ILE A 193 1.69 3.86 -13.14
N PRO A 194 1.51 3.40 -11.88
CA PRO A 194 0.62 4.09 -10.94
C PRO A 194 0.95 5.56 -10.71
N VAL A 195 2.22 5.90 -10.46
CA VAL A 195 2.60 7.28 -10.15
C VAL A 195 2.30 8.22 -11.30
N ARG A 196 2.55 7.79 -12.55
CA ARG A 196 2.28 8.61 -13.74
C ARG A 196 0.78 8.85 -13.93
N LEU A 197 -0.03 7.80 -13.82
CA LEU A 197 -1.47 7.92 -13.94
C LEU A 197 -2.05 8.77 -12.80
N PHE A 198 -1.54 8.58 -11.58
CA PHE A 198 -1.94 9.36 -10.40
C PHE A 198 -1.64 10.84 -10.59
N THR A 199 -0.42 11.16 -11.01
CA THR A 199 0.01 12.54 -11.28
C THR A 199 -0.83 13.18 -12.38
N PHE A 200 -1.13 12.44 -13.45
CA PHE A 200 -1.99 12.92 -14.53
C PHE A 200 -3.42 13.22 -14.06
N LEU A 201 -4.01 12.32 -13.25
CA LEU A 201 -5.34 12.54 -12.66
C LEU A 201 -5.36 13.76 -11.74
N PHE A 202 -4.33 13.95 -10.93
CA PHE A 202 -4.21 15.13 -10.06
C PHE A 202 -3.99 16.42 -10.85
N ALA A 203 -3.18 16.40 -11.90
CA ALA A 203 -3.01 17.54 -12.79
C ALA A 203 -4.33 17.94 -13.45
N LEU A 204 -5.12 16.94 -13.89
CA LEU A 204 -6.45 17.16 -14.44
C LEU A 204 -7.40 17.76 -13.40
N GLY A 205 -7.42 17.20 -12.18
CA GLY A 205 -8.26 17.69 -11.08
C GLY A 205 -7.90 19.09 -10.59
N GLY A 206 -6.60 19.40 -10.49
CA GLY A 206 -6.10 20.72 -10.08
C GLY A 206 -6.43 21.83 -11.07
N ALA A 207 -6.49 21.52 -12.37
CA ALA A 207 -6.89 22.48 -13.40
C ALA A 207 -8.36 22.95 -13.24
N PHE A 208 -9.25 22.13 -12.66
CA PHE A 208 -10.65 22.51 -12.43
C PHE A 208 -10.89 23.38 -11.19
N VAL A 209 -9.90 23.53 -10.30
CA VAL A 209 -10.01 24.39 -9.12
C VAL A 209 -9.60 25.84 -9.44
N GLN A 210 -8.96 26.06 -10.59
CA GLN A 210 -8.53 27.39 -11.07
C GLN A 210 -9.52 28.05 -12.04
N VAL A 211 -10.65 27.40 -12.36
CA VAL A 211 -11.72 27.93 -13.24
C VAL A 211 -12.96 28.24 -12.42
#